data_AF-A0A3C0A8T7-F1
#
_entry.id   AF-A0A3C0A8T7-F1
#
_cell.length_a   1.000
_cell.length_b   1.000
_cell.length_c   1.000
_cell.angle_alpha   90.00
_cell.angle_beta   90.00
_cell.angle_gamma   90.00
#
_symmetry.space_group_name_H-M   'P 1'
#
loop_
_entity.id
_entity.type
_entity.pdbx_description
1 polymer ?
#
loop_
_entity_poly.entity_id
_entity_poly.type
_entity_poly.pdbx_seq_one_letter_code
_entity_poly.pdbx_strand_id
1 'polypeptide(L)'
;MNTRQQQLQGFDRLLTIMEQLRAQCPWDKKQTMESLRHLTIEETYELGDAILENDLEEVKGELGDLLLHIVFYAKIASETDAFDIADVTNQICDKLISRHPHIYADVTVENEQQVKQNWENLKLKEGKTSVLQGVPKSLPALVKANRIQDKVAGVGFDWEHPEQVFEKLQEELAELKVEVAAKNQQKMEAEFGDVLFSMINYARFLNIDPENALERTNKKFIKRFQYLEKKAAQQGKALKDMTLAQMDVYWEQAKSL
;
A
#
# COMPACT_ATOMS: atom_id res chain seq x y z
N MET A 1 5.06 -28.89 0.19
CA MET A 1 5.67 -27.72 -0.48
C MET A 1 6.43 -28.19 -1.71
N ASN A 2 6.41 -27.43 -2.80
CA ASN A 2 7.12 -27.76 -4.03
C ASN A 2 8.65 -27.69 -3.84
N THR A 3 9.38 -28.55 -4.54
CA THR A 3 10.85 -28.49 -4.62
C THR A 3 11.32 -27.28 -5.43
N ARG A 4 12.58 -26.87 -5.30
CA ARG A 4 13.16 -25.79 -6.12
C ARG A 4 13.03 -26.05 -7.62
N GLN A 5 13.22 -27.30 -8.04
CA GLN A 5 13.06 -27.68 -9.45
C GLN A 5 11.61 -27.47 -9.92
N GLN A 6 10.62 -27.89 -9.13
CA GLN A 6 9.20 -27.68 -9.44
C GLN A 6 8.82 -26.19 -9.45
N GLN A 7 9.41 -25.38 -8.56
CA GLN A 7 9.21 -23.92 -8.55
C GLN A 7 9.71 -23.28 -9.85
N LEU A 8 10.92 -23.66 -10.30
CA LEU A 8 11.49 -23.18 -11.56
C LEU A 8 10.66 -23.63 -12.77
N GLN A 9 10.20 -24.89 -12.79
CA GLN A 9 9.29 -25.41 -13.83
C GLN A 9 7.95 -24.67 -13.85
N GLY A 10 7.42 -24.29 -12.68
CA GLY A 10 6.21 -23.48 -12.58
C GLY A 10 6.37 -22.11 -13.23
N PHE A 11 7.52 -21.46 -13.01
CA PHE A 11 7.83 -20.17 -13.62
C PHE A 11 8.08 -20.29 -15.13
N ASP A 12 8.85 -21.28 -15.56
CA ASP A 12 9.09 -21.59 -16.99
C ASP A 12 7.77 -21.84 -17.75
N ARG A 13 6.84 -22.57 -17.14
CA ARG A 13 5.49 -22.78 -17.68
C ARG A 13 4.74 -21.46 -17.88
N LEU A 14 4.82 -20.52 -16.94
CA LEU A 14 4.19 -19.20 -17.07
C LEU A 14 4.79 -18.41 -18.24
N LEU A 15 6.12 -18.41 -18.39
CA LEU A 15 6.79 -17.74 -19.51
C LEU A 15 6.35 -18.32 -20.85
N THR A 16 6.31 -19.65 -20.95
CA THR A 16 5.84 -20.37 -22.15
C THR A 16 4.40 -20.00 -22.51
N ILE A 17 3.50 -19.96 -21.52
CA ILE A 17 2.10 -19.56 -21.73
C ILE A 17 2.03 -18.11 -22.22
N MET A 18 2.77 -17.18 -21.60
CA MET A 18 2.78 -15.78 -22.02
C MET A 18 3.22 -15.62 -23.48
N GLU A 19 4.26 -16.35 -23.90
CA GLU A 19 4.68 -16.35 -25.31
C GLU A 19 3.58 -16.81 -26.26
N GLN A 20 2.88 -17.89 -25.91
CA GLN A 20 1.78 -18.41 -26.71
C GLN A 20 0.61 -17.42 -26.77
N LEU A 21 0.24 -16.80 -25.65
CA LEU A 21 -0.83 -15.80 -25.59
C LEU A 21 -0.48 -14.58 -26.44
N ARG A 22 0.73 -14.03 -26.29
CA ARG A 22 1.24 -12.95 -27.13
C ARG A 22 1.34 -13.33 -28.61
N ALA A 23 1.58 -14.60 -28.94
CA ALA A 23 1.67 -15.04 -30.33
C ALA A 23 0.31 -15.38 -30.96
N GLN A 24 -0.71 -15.73 -30.18
CA GLN A 24 -1.95 -16.33 -30.73
C GLN A 24 -3.22 -15.57 -30.34
N CYS A 25 -3.29 -14.96 -29.16
CA CYS A 25 -4.50 -14.27 -28.69
C CYS A 25 -4.57 -12.83 -29.20
N PRO A 26 -5.63 -12.43 -29.93
CA PRO A 26 -5.76 -11.06 -30.44
C PRO A 26 -5.86 -9.99 -29.36
N TRP A 27 -6.37 -10.33 -28.17
CA TRP A 27 -6.48 -9.41 -27.05
C TRP A 27 -5.11 -9.17 -26.40
N ASP A 28 -4.37 -10.24 -26.07
CA ASP A 28 -3.05 -10.16 -25.46
C ASP A 28 -2.04 -9.44 -26.36
N LYS A 29 -2.09 -9.69 -27.67
CA LYS A 29 -1.29 -9.00 -28.69
C LYS A 29 -1.44 -7.48 -28.68
N LYS A 30 -2.64 -6.99 -28.37
CA LYS A 30 -2.95 -5.56 -28.41
C LYS A 30 -2.57 -4.83 -27.13
N GLN A 31 -2.22 -5.55 -26.06
CA GLN A 31 -1.85 -4.92 -24.80
C GLN A 31 -0.51 -4.16 -24.96
N THR A 32 -0.44 -3.00 -24.32
CA THR A 32 0.77 -2.17 -24.21
C THR A 32 1.13 -1.98 -22.75
N MET A 33 2.27 -1.35 -22.46
CA MET A 33 2.63 -1.04 -21.08
C MET A 33 1.59 -0.14 -20.40
N GLU A 34 1.06 0.82 -21.16
CA GLU A 34 0.05 1.77 -20.71
C GLU A 34 -1.30 1.09 -20.46
N SER A 35 -1.73 0.17 -21.33
CA SER A 35 -3.01 -0.52 -21.13
C SER A 35 -2.97 -1.44 -19.92
N LEU A 36 -1.84 -2.10 -19.63
CA LEU A 36 -1.73 -2.96 -18.44
C LEU A 36 -1.64 -2.16 -17.13
N ARG A 37 -1.21 -0.89 -17.18
CA ARG A 37 -0.93 -0.08 -15.98
C ARG A 37 -2.10 0.00 -15.01
N HIS A 38 -3.31 0.23 -15.50
CA HIS A 38 -4.47 0.37 -14.62
C HIS A 38 -4.89 -0.96 -14.01
N LEU A 39 -4.81 -2.05 -14.79
CA LEU A 39 -5.06 -3.41 -14.30
C LEU A 39 -4.07 -3.79 -13.20
N THR A 40 -2.77 -3.51 -13.37
CA THR A 40 -1.77 -3.77 -12.31
C THR A 40 -2.06 -3.02 -11.01
N ILE A 41 -2.66 -1.84 -11.08
CA ILE A 41 -3.07 -1.09 -9.88
C ILE A 41 -4.23 -1.81 -9.20
N GLU A 42 -5.20 -2.30 -9.97
CA GLU A 42 -6.37 -3.06 -9.48
C GLU A 42 -5.93 -4.31 -8.71
N GLU A 43 -5.12 -5.18 -9.31
CA GLU A 43 -4.59 -6.41 -8.65
C GLU A 43 -3.80 -6.09 -7.35
N THR A 44 -3.18 -4.90 -7.28
CA THR A 44 -2.46 -4.49 -6.07
C THR A 44 -3.43 -4.21 -4.91
N TYR A 45 -4.63 -3.67 -5.21
CA TYR A 45 -5.68 -3.48 -4.22
C TYR A 45 -6.36 -4.80 -3.87
N GLU A 46 -6.64 -5.66 -4.85
CA GLU A 46 -7.24 -6.97 -4.61
C GLU A 46 -6.34 -7.86 -3.74
N LEU A 47 -5.02 -7.87 -4.00
CA LEU A 47 -4.05 -8.50 -3.09
C LEU A 47 -4.12 -7.91 -1.67
N GLY A 48 -4.22 -6.58 -1.56
CA GLY A 48 -4.34 -5.90 -0.27
C GLY A 48 -5.59 -6.33 0.50
N ASP A 49 -6.72 -6.45 -0.20
CA ASP A 49 -7.98 -6.92 0.35
C ASP A 49 -7.90 -8.37 0.84
N ALA A 50 -7.36 -9.27 0.01
CA ALA A 50 -7.17 -10.67 0.36
C ALA A 50 -6.28 -10.85 1.61
N ILE A 51 -5.20 -10.05 1.73
CA ILE A 51 -4.32 -10.05 2.91
C ILE A 51 -5.09 -9.55 4.15
N LEU A 52 -5.86 -8.47 4.02
CA LEU A 52 -6.64 -7.91 5.12
C LEU A 52 -7.71 -8.88 5.63
N GLU A 53 -8.27 -9.70 4.73
CA GLU A 53 -9.28 -10.71 5.03
C GLU A 53 -8.68 -12.05 5.48
N ASN A 54 -7.35 -12.18 5.42
CA ASN A 54 -6.61 -13.41 5.72
C ASN A 54 -7.07 -14.60 4.84
N ASP A 55 -7.47 -14.32 3.60
CA ASP A 55 -7.83 -15.32 2.62
C ASP A 55 -6.58 -15.77 1.85
N LEU A 56 -5.93 -16.82 2.34
CA LEU A 56 -4.68 -17.32 1.74
C LEU A 56 -4.87 -17.92 0.34
N GLU A 57 -6.08 -18.35 -0.02
CA GLU A 57 -6.34 -18.86 -1.36
C GLU A 57 -6.46 -17.71 -2.36
N GLU A 58 -7.15 -16.63 -1.98
CA GLU A 58 -7.22 -15.42 -2.79
C GLU A 58 -5.85 -14.73 -2.89
N VAL A 59 -5.12 -14.60 -1.78
CA VAL A 59 -3.74 -14.08 -1.80
C VAL A 59 -2.85 -14.81 -2.81
N LYS A 60 -3.02 -16.14 -2.93
CA LYS A 60 -2.28 -16.94 -3.92
C LYS A 60 -2.74 -16.65 -5.36
N GLY A 61 -4.02 -16.37 -5.58
CA GLY A 61 -4.57 -15.91 -6.86
C GLY A 61 -3.97 -14.57 -7.27
N GLU A 62 -4.13 -13.56 -6.41
CA GLU A 62 -3.70 -12.17 -6.66
C GLU A 62 -2.17 -12.03 -6.84
N LEU A 63 -1.38 -12.80 -6.09
CA LEU A 63 0.07 -12.89 -6.33
C LEU A 63 0.39 -13.48 -7.71
N GLY A 64 -0.46 -14.38 -8.20
CA GLY A 64 -0.39 -14.93 -9.55
C GLY A 64 -0.68 -13.87 -10.62
N ASP A 65 -1.68 -13.01 -10.42
CA ASP A 65 -2.06 -11.97 -11.36
C ASP A 65 -1.05 -10.82 -11.40
N LEU A 66 -0.48 -10.43 -10.26
CA LEU A 66 0.68 -9.54 -10.24
C LEU A 66 1.90 -10.14 -10.95
N LEU A 67 2.16 -11.44 -10.75
CA LEU A 67 3.26 -12.13 -11.44
C LEU A 67 3.00 -12.21 -12.95
N LEU A 68 1.75 -12.44 -13.37
CA LEU A 68 1.32 -12.38 -14.75
C LEU A 68 1.65 -11.02 -15.36
N HIS A 69 1.27 -9.92 -14.70
CA HIS A 69 1.56 -8.56 -15.17
C HIS A 69 3.07 -8.29 -15.30
N ILE A 70 3.89 -8.70 -14.33
CA ILE A 70 5.36 -8.57 -14.40
C ILE A 70 5.91 -9.30 -15.64
N VAL A 71 5.49 -10.54 -15.86
CA VAL A 71 5.90 -11.34 -17.02
C VAL A 71 5.39 -10.72 -18.33
N PHE A 72 4.18 -10.15 -18.34
CA PHE A 72 3.60 -9.45 -19.50
C PHE A 72 4.42 -8.21 -19.87
N TYR A 73 4.79 -7.39 -18.89
CA TYR A 73 5.65 -6.22 -19.11
C TYR A 73 7.02 -6.59 -19.67
N ALA A 74 7.65 -7.61 -19.08
CA ALA A 74 8.93 -8.12 -19.56
C ALA A 74 8.80 -8.67 -20.98
N LYS A 75 7.69 -9.34 -21.31
CA LYS A 75 7.44 -9.83 -22.67
C LYS A 75 7.28 -8.68 -23.67
N ILE A 76 6.51 -7.64 -23.34
CA ILE A 76 6.37 -6.43 -24.18
C ILE A 76 7.73 -5.78 -24.43
N ALA A 77 8.54 -5.61 -23.38
CA ALA A 77 9.85 -4.99 -23.50
C ALA A 77 10.80 -5.81 -24.40
N SER A 78 10.71 -7.15 -24.33
CA SER A 78 11.50 -8.04 -25.16
C SER A 78 11.15 -7.94 -26.65
N GLU A 79 9.90 -7.58 -26.99
CA GLU A 79 9.47 -7.40 -28.39
C GLU A 79 10.15 -6.20 -29.07
N THR A 80 10.76 -5.30 -28.29
CA THR A 80 11.54 -4.17 -28.79
C THR A 80 13.02 -4.23 -28.38
N ASP A 81 13.52 -5.42 -28.03
CA ASP A 81 14.91 -5.64 -27.58
C ASP A 81 15.36 -4.74 -26.41
N ALA A 82 14.42 -4.29 -25.55
CA ALA A 82 14.73 -3.36 -24.47
C ALA A 82 15.26 -4.07 -23.21
N PHE A 83 14.54 -5.10 -22.76
CA PHE A 83 14.91 -6.01 -21.68
C PHE A 83 13.94 -7.19 -21.64
N ASP A 84 14.30 -8.27 -20.95
CA ASP A 84 13.43 -9.43 -20.73
C ASP A 84 13.23 -9.75 -19.24
N ILE A 85 12.61 -10.90 -18.96
CA ILE A 85 12.33 -11.33 -17.59
C ILE A 85 13.61 -11.75 -16.83
N ALA A 86 14.65 -12.22 -17.53
CA ALA A 86 15.94 -12.50 -16.93
C ALA A 86 16.63 -11.20 -16.49
N ASP A 87 16.56 -10.15 -17.31
CA ASP A 87 17.08 -8.82 -16.94
C ASP A 87 16.37 -8.26 -15.69
N VAL A 88 15.03 -8.32 -15.66
CA VAL A 88 14.24 -7.85 -14.51
C VAL A 88 14.62 -8.61 -13.23
N THR A 89 14.72 -9.94 -13.31
CA THR A 89 15.05 -10.79 -12.16
C THR A 89 16.50 -10.62 -11.70
N ASN A 90 17.47 -10.54 -12.60
CA ASN A 90 18.87 -10.28 -12.25
C ASN A 90 19.04 -8.89 -11.63
N GLN A 91 18.38 -7.86 -12.17
CA GLN A 91 18.46 -6.51 -11.62
C GLN A 91 17.95 -6.44 -10.17
N ILE A 92 16.86 -7.14 -9.83
CA ILE A 92 16.40 -7.20 -8.43
C ILE A 92 17.33 -8.05 -7.56
N CYS A 93 17.89 -9.15 -8.07
CA CYS A 93 18.89 -9.94 -7.35
C CYS A 93 20.13 -9.12 -6.98
N ASP A 94 20.75 -8.44 -7.94
CA ASP A 94 21.95 -7.61 -7.72
C ASP A 94 21.65 -6.47 -6.72
N LYS A 95 20.47 -5.88 -6.82
CA LYS A 95 19.99 -4.84 -5.90
C LYS A 95 19.79 -5.40 -4.48
N LEU A 96 19.27 -6.61 -4.34
CA LEU A 96 19.10 -7.24 -3.03
C LEU A 96 20.45 -7.62 -2.42
N ILE A 97 21.37 -8.18 -3.21
CA ILE A 97 22.71 -8.53 -2.76
C ILE A 97 23.46 -7.29 -2.27
N SER A 98 23.52 -6.24 -3.09
CA SER A 98 24.22 -4.99 -2.74
C SER A 98 23.63 -4.27 -1.53
N ARG A 99 22.32 -4.41 -1.28
CA ARG A 99 21.64 -3.77 -0.15
C ARG A 99 21.57 -4.60 1.13
N HIS A 100 22.02 -5.86 1.09
CA HIS A 100 22.19 -6.70 2.27
C HIS A 100 23.66 -7.08 2.48
N PRO A 101 24.57 -6.10 2.67
CA PRO A 101 25.98 -6.39 2.90
C PRO A 101 26.23 -7.15 4.22
N HIS A 102 25.23 -7.22 5.11
CA HIS A 102 25.28 -8.02 6.32
C HIS A 102 24.99 -9.52 6.10
N ILE A 103 24.49 -9.88 4.91
CA ILE A 103 24.31 -11.27 4.48
C ILE A 103 25.40 -11.66 3.48
N TYR A 104 25.75 -10.74 2.57
CA TYR A 104 26.59 -11.04 1.40
C TYR A 104 28.00 -10.42 1.45
N ALA A 105 28.36 -9.71 2.52
CA ALA A 105 29.66 -9.08 2.71
C ALA A 105 30.04 -9.02 4.21
N ASP A 106 31.00 -8.17 4.57
CA ASP A 106 31.59 -8.12 5.92
C ASP A 106 31.01 -6.98 6.80
N VAL A 107 29.70 -6.69 6.67
CA VAL A 107 29.03 -5.69 7.53
C VAL A 107 28.32 -6.41 8.67
N THR A 108 28.64 -6.07 9.92
CA THR A 108 27.86 -6.56 11.07
C THR A 108 26.79 -5.56 11.45
N VAL A 109 25.60 -6.06 11.75
CA VAL A 109 24.45 -5.29 12.25
C VAL A 109 23.92 -5.99 13.50
N GLU A 110 23.56 -5.23 14.52
CA GLU A 110 23.12 -5.73 15.81
C GLU A 110 21.59 -5.88 15.90
N ASN A 111 20.84 -5.11 15.10
CA ASN A 111 19.38 -5.08 15.16
C ASN A 111 18.74 -4.60 13.83
N GLU A 112 17.42 -4.72 13.76
CA GLU A 112 16.60 -4.30 12.60
C GLU A 112 16.76 -2.81 12.26
N GLN A 113 16.93 -1.96 13.28
CA GLN A 113 17.06 -0.51 13.08
C GLN A 113 18.36 -0.18 12.34
N GLN A 114 19.48 -0.82 12.69
CA GLN A 114 20.74 -0.68 11.97
C GLN A 114 20.65 -1.22 10.52
N VAL A 115 19.89 -2.30 10.29
CA VAL A 115 19.61 -2.80 8.93
C VAL A 115 18.85 -1.75 8.11
N LYS A 116 17.79 -1.15 8.66
CA LYS A 116 16.98 -0.11 8.01
C LYS A 116 17.81 1.14 7.68
N GLN A 117 18.64 1.61 8.62
CA GLN A 117 19.53 2.75 8.40
C GLN A 117 20.56 2.47 7.30
N ASN A 118 21.20 1.30 7.33
CA ASN A 118 22.15 0.90 6.29
C ASN A 118 21.48 0.84 4.91
N TRP A 119 20.25 0.32 4.84
CA TRP A 119 19.47 0.25 3.61
C TRP A 119 19.17 1.63 3.00
N GLU A 120 18.71 2.60 3.80
CA GLU A 120 18.45 3.96 3.30
C GLU A 120 19.76 4.69 2.94
N ASN A 121 20.83 4.50 3.70
CA ASN A 121 22.14 5.07 3.40
C ASN A 121 22.72 4.56 2.07
N LEU A 122 22.56 3.27 1.76
CA LEU A 122 22.98 2.70 0.48
C LEU A 122 22.19 3.30 -0.70
N LYS A 123 20.89 3.57 -0.52
CA LYS A 123 20.07 4.22 -1.56
C LYS A 123 20.51 5.67 -1.87
N LEU A 124 21.07 6.39 -0.90
CA LEU A 124 21.57 7.74 -1.12
C LEU A 124 22.86 7.75 -1.96
N LYS A 125 23.68 6.70 -1.82
CA LYS A 125 24.91 6.52 -2.62
C LYS A 125 24.62 6.23 -4.11
N GLU A 126 23.41 5.80 -4.46
CA GLU A 126 22.95 5.56 -5.84
C GLU A 126 22.63 6.87 -6.62
N GLY A 127 23.21 8.02 -6.24
CA GLY A 127 23.07 9.28 -6.97
C GLY A 127 21.76 10.04 -6.74
N LYS A 128 21.05 9.76 -5.63
CA LYS A 128 19.86 10.53 -5.26
C LYS A 128 20.25 11.85 -4.61
N THR A 129 19.65 12.95 -5.08
CA THR A 129 19.92 14.30 -4.57
C THR A 129 19.06 14.64 -3.35
N SER A 130 18.01 13.85 -3.08
CA SER A 130 17.11 14.04 -1.94
C SER A 130 16.61 12.72 -1.37
N VAL A 131 16.49 12.66 -0.04
CA VAL A 131 15.88 11.54 0.71
C VAL A 131 14.47 11.22 0.20
N LEU A 132 13.72 12.25 -0.21
CA LEU A 132 12.34 12.14 -0.67
C LEU A 132 12.20 11.86 -2.18
N GLN A 133 13.29 11.86 -2.96
CA GLN A 133 13.25 11.62 -4.41
C GLN A 133 12.63 10.27 -4.80
N GLY A 134 12.58 9.31 -3.87
CA GLY A 134 11.97 8.00 -4.06
C GLY A 134 10.49 7.88 -3.67
N VAL A 135 9.78 8.97 -3.37
CA VAL A 135 8.34 8.95 -3.11
C VAL A 135 7.59 9.15 -4.43
N PRO A 136 6.85 8.16 -4.96
CA PRO A 136 6.12 8.33 -6.20
C PRO A 136 5.07 9.46 -6.09
N LYS A 137 5.03 10.31 -7.12
CA LYS A 137 4.09 11.44 -7.18
C LYS A 137 2.62 10.99 -7.15
N SER A 138 2.34 9.82 -7.71
CA SER A 138 1.00 9.25 -7.85
C SER A 138 0.46 8.54 -6.60
N LEU A 139 1.24 8.41 -5.52
CA LEU A 139 0.73 7.77 -4.30
C LEU A 139 -0.47 8.57 -3.73
N PRO A 140 -1.52 7.88 -3.25
CA PRO A 140 -2.56 8.48 -2.42
C PRO A 140 -1.95 9.23 -1.22
N ALA A 141 -2.62 10.28 -0.76
CA ALA A 141 -2.07 11.18 0.26
C ALA A 141 -1.69 10.46 1.56
N LEU A 142 -2.51 9.50 2.02
CA LEU A 142 -2.28 8.72 3.25
C LEU A 142 -1.00 7.88 3.15
N VAL A 143 -0.89 7.03 2.12
CA VAL A 143 0.30 6.23 1.83
C VAL A 143 1.53 7.11 1.60
N LYS A 144 1.37 8.24 0.90
CA LYS A 144 2.45 9.18 0.62
C LYS A 144 2.99 9.81 1.90
N ALA A 145 2.13 10.26 2.81
CA ALA A 145 2.52 10.84 4.09
C ALA A 145 3.26 9.82 4.97
N ASN A 146 2.74 8.59 5.08
CA ASN A 146 3.43 7.51 5.79
C ASN A 146 4.83 7.26 5.20
N ARG A 147 4.91 7.22 3.86
CA ARG A 147 6.18 6.99 3.15
C ARG A 147 7.20 8.13 3.30
N ILE A 148 6.73 9.38 3.37
CA ILE A 148 7.59 10.54 3.65
C ILE A 148 8.20 10.38 5.04
N GLN A 149 7.37 10.06 6.04
CA GLN A 149 7.79 9.90 7.44
C GLN A 149 8.79 8.74 7.62
N ASP A 150 8.53 7.58 7.03
CA ASP A 150 9.47 6.45 7.02
C ASP A 150 10.84 6.82 6.47
N LYS A 151 10.87 7.62 5.40
CA LYS A 151 12.11 7.98 4.71
C LYS A 151 12.95 8.97 5.52
N VAL A 152 12.31 9.96 6.14
CA VAL A 152 13.03 10.92 6.99
C VAL A 152 13.49 10.25 8.28
N ALA A 153 12.69 9.35 8.85
CA ALA A 153 13.08 8.52 9.98
C ALA A 153 14.30 7.63 9.67
N GLY A 154 14.36 7.05 8.47
CA GLY A 154 15.47 6.20 8.03
C GLY A 154 16.84 6.89 7.97
N VAL A 155 16.87 8.23 7.93
CA VAL A 155 18.10 9.04 8.00
C VAL A 155 18.32 9.69 9.37
N GLY A 156 17.52 9.30 10.37
CA GLY A 156 17.63 9.79 11.75
C GLY A 156 16.81 11.04 12.06
N PHE A 157 15.97 11.53 11.14
CA PHE A 157 15.00 12.58 11.44
C PHE A 157 13.72 11.94 12.00
N ASP A 158 13.76 11.58 13.28
CA ASP A 158 12.66 10.92 13.98
C ASP A 158 12.57 11.36 15.45
N TRP A 159 11.44 11.07 16.09
CA TRP A 159 11.23 11.32 17.51
C TRP A 159 11.81 10.20 18.37
N GLU A 160 12.21 10.52 19.60
CA GLU A 160 12.80 9.53 20.53
C GLU A 160 11.72 8.73 21.25
N HIS A 161 10.58 9.37 21.52
CA HIS A 161 9.52 8.82 22.37
C HIS A 161 8.13 9.03 21.76
N PRO A 162 7.24 8.01 21.79
CA PRO A 162 5.86 8.13 21.27
C PRO A 162 5.06 9.29 21.88
N GLU A 163 5.34 9.65 23.13
CA GLU A 163 4.69 10.74 23.85
C GLU A 163 4.88 12.09 23.15
N GLN A 164 6.08 12.35 22.60
CA GLN A 164 6.38 13.59 21.87
C GLN A 164 5.52 13.72 20.60
N VAL A 165 5.23 12.59 19.96
CA VAL A 165 4.39 12.55 18.75
C VAL A 165 2.92 12.82 19.09
N PHE A 166 2.46 12.30 20.22
CA PHE A 166 1.12 12.58 20.70
C PHE A 166 0.96 14.04 21.13
N GLU A 167 1.95 14.63 21.79
CA GLU A 167 1.98 16.06 22.10
C GLU A 167 1.88 16.91 20.82
N LYS A 168 2.64 16.56 19.77
CA LYS A 168 2.55 17.24 18.48
C LYS A 168 1.15 17.11 17.85
N LEU A 169 0.52 15.94 17.91
CA LEU A 169 -0.86 15.77 17.47
C LEU A 169 -1.84 16.67 18.26
N GLN A 170 -1.62 16.84 19.57
CA GLN A 170 -2.45 17.75 20.38
C GLN A 170 -2.25 19.21 20.01
N GLU A 171 -1.02 19.61 19.66
CA GLU A 171 -0.67 20.93 19.13
C GLU A 171 -1.44 21.21 17.83
N GLU A 172 -1.34 20.34 16.82
CA GLU A 172 -2.06 20.52 15.54
C GLU A 172 -3.59 20.59 15.73
N LEU A 173 -4.13 19.80 16.67
CA LEU A 173 -5.56 19.87 17.02
C LEU A 173 -5.94 21.20 17.68
N ALA A 174 -5.02 21.84 18.40
CA ALA A 174 -5.25 23.16 18.97
C ALA A 174 -5.19 24.26 17.90
N GLU A 175 -4.23 24.18 16.97
CA GLU A 175 -4.11 25.12 15.84
C GLU A 175 -5.34 25.07 14.93
N LEU A 176 -5.80 23.85 14.58
CA LEU A 176 -7.04 23.66 13.83
C LEU A 176 -8.25 24.32 14.54
N LYS A 177 -8.36 24.19 15.87
CA LYS A 177 -9.46 24.80 16.64
C LYS A 177 -9.43 26.33 16.57
N VAL A 178 -8.24 26.95 16.59
CA VAL A 178 -8.09 28.40 16.45
C VAL A 178 -8.61 28.85 15.09
N GLU A 179 -8.24 28.16 14.02
CA GLU A 179 -8.62 28.53 12.66
C GLU A 179 -10.11 28.24 12.37
N VAL A 180 -10.69 27.21 13.00
CA VAL A 180 -12.14 26.97 13.02
C VAL A 180 -12.90 28.12 13.67
N ALA A 181 -12.42 28.62 14.81
CA ALA A 181 -13.02 29.77 15.47
C ALA A 181 -12.91 31.05 14.62
N ALA A 182 -11.80 31.21 13.91
CA ALA A 182 -11.57 32.31 12.97
C ALA A 182 -12.35 32.18 11.65
N LYS A 183 -12.94 31.00 11.35
CA LYS A 183 -13.64 30.66 10.10
C LYS A 183 -12.80 30.90 8.85
N ASN A 184 -11.49 30.74 8.94
CA ASN A 184 -10.59 30.89 7.80
C ASN A 184 -10.48 29.56 7.04
N GLN A 185 -11.24 29.42 5.95
CA GLN A 185 -11.33 28.16 5.21
C GLN A 185 -9.97 27.63 4.72
N GLN A 186 -9.12 28.51 4.19
CA GLN A 186 -7.83 28.11 3.65
C GLN A 186 -6.89 27.60 4.75
N LYS A 187 -6.88 28.29 5.90
CA LYS A 187 -6.06 27.85 7.04
C LYS A 187 -6.63 26.61 7.70
N MET A 188 -7.95 26.49 7.86
CA MET A 188 -8.58 25.27 8.35
C MET A 188 -8.18 24.05 7.53
N GLU A 189 -8.11 24.17 6.21
CA GLU A 189 -7.66 23.07 5.33
C GLU A 189 -6.19 22.71 5.56
N ALA A 190 -5.31 23.70 5.74
CA ALA A 190 -3.90 23.48 6.06
C ALA A 190 -3.72 22.76 7.41
N GLU A 191 -4.30 23.31 8.49
CA GLU A 191 -4.21 22.72 9.83
C GLU A 191 -4.85 21.33 9.89
N PHE A 192 -5.92 21.09 9.15
CA PHE A 192 -6.53 19.76 9.07
C PHE A 192 -5.58 18.76 8.39
N GLY A 193 -4.84 19.20 7.38
CA GLY A 193 -3.76 18.43 6.77
C GLY A 193 -2.66 18.06 7.76
N ASP A 194 -2.24 19.00 8.59
CA ASP A 194 -1.21 18.78 9.61
C ASP A 194 -1.67 17.85 10.73
N VAL A 195 -2.95 17.93 11.14
CA VAL A 195 -3.59 16.95 12.03
C VAL A 195 -3.53 15.53 11.43
N LEU A 196 -3.89 15.37 10.15
CA LEU A 196 -3.81 14.07 9.48
C LEU A 196 -2.36 13.58 9.41
N PHE A 197 -1.42 14.44 9.05
CA PHE A 197 0.00 14.09 8.97
C PHE A 197 0.56 13.65 10.34
N SER A 198 0.21 14.37 11.41
CA SER A 198 0.60 14.03 12.78
C SER A 198 -0.06 12.75 13.28
N MET A 199 -1.32 12.50 12.93
CA MET A 199 -2.02 11.25 13.27
C MET A 199 -1.37 10.03 12.59
N ILE A 200 -0.97 10.17 11.33
CA ILE A 200 -0.21 9.14 10.59
C ILE A 200 1.13 8.86 11.28
N ASN A 201 1.82 9.92 11.71
CA ASN A 201 3.08 9.77 12.43
C ASN A 201 2.88 9.05 13.77
N TYR A 202 1.81 9.40 14.49
CA TYR A 202 1.47 8.72 15.73
C TYR A 202 1.16 7.24 15.50
N ALA A 203 0.41 6.90 14.44
CA ALA A 203 0.15 5.51 14.05
C ALA A 203 1.46 4.73 13.81
N ARG A 204 2.43 5.33 13.12
CA ARG A 204 3.76 4.73 12.89
C ARG A 204 4.48 4.38 14.20
N PHE A 205 4.47 5.27 15.18
CA PHE A 205 5.07 5.02 16.51
C PHE A 205 4.35 3.94 17.32
N LEU A 206 3.05 3.75 17.06
CA LEU A 206 2.28 2.65 17.63
C LEU A 206 2.43 1.34 16.84
N ASN A 207 3.27 1.31 15.80
CA ASN A 207 3.42 0.20 14.86
C ASN A 207 2.09 -0.17 14.17
N ILE A 208 1.28 0.83 13.87
CA ILE A 208 0.01 0.71 13.16
C ILE A 208 0.23 1.21 11.73
N ASP A 209 -0.14 0.38 10.75
CA ASP A 209 -0.26 0.84 9.37
C ASP A 209 -1.57 1.66 9.22
N PRO A 210 -1.48 2.96 8.91
CA PRO A 210 -2.64 3.85 8.88
C PRO A 210 -3.61 3.55 7.72
N GLU A 211 -3.10 3.05 6.59
CA GLU A 211 -3.93 2.66 5.44
C GLU A 211 -4.79 1.45 5.80
N ASN A 212 -4.16 0.40 6.34
CA ASN A 212 -4.86 -0.80 6.79
C ASN A 212 -5.86 -0.50 7.92
N ALA A 213 -5.51 0.38 8.86
CA ALA A 213 -6.39 0.76 9.95
C ALA A 213 -7.65 1.50 9.47
N LEU A 214 -7.48 2.40 8.50
CA LEU A 214 -8.60 3.11 7.88
C LEU A 214 -9.45 2.16 7.03
N GLU A 215 -8.85 1.29 6.24
CA GLU A 215 -9.59 0.37 5.38
C GLU A 215 -10.43 -0.63 6.18
N ARG A 216 -9.89 -1.18 7.28
CA ARG A 216 -10.67 -1.98 8.24
C ARG A 216 -11.86 -1.21 8.80
N THR A 217 -11.71 0.10 9.00
CA THR A 217 -12.80 0.95 9.47
C THR A 217 -13.84 1.17 8.38
N ASN A 218 -13.43 1.37 7.12
CA ASN A 218 -14.30 1.45 5.95
C ASN A 218 -15.12 0.17 5.78
N LYS A 219 -14.48 -1.01 5.72
CA LYS A 219 -15.15 -2.31 5.61
C LYS A 219 -16.17 -2.53 6.73
N LYS A 220 -15.80 -2.20 7.97
CA LYS A 220 -16.69 -2.27 9.14
C LYS A 220 -17.90 -1.33 8.99
N PHE A 221 -17.70 -0.11 8.50
CA PHE A 221 -18.79 0.83 8.26
C PHE A 221 -19.73 0.31 7.17
N ILE A 222 -19.18 -0.14 6.03
CA ILE A 222 -19.93 -0.68 4.90
C ILE A 222 -20.77 -1.89 5.34
N LYS A 223 -20.17 -2.88 6.01
CA LYS A 223 -20.87 -4.06 6.54
C LYS A 223 -22.07 -3.67 7.41
N ARG A 224 -21.88 -2.69 8.31
CA ARG A 224 -22.93 -2.21 9.21
C ARG A 224 -24.04 -1.48 8.48
N PHE A 225 -23.68 -0.65 7.52
CA PHE A 225 -24.65 0.10 6.73
C PHE A 225 -25.47 -0.82 5.82
N GLN A 226 -24.84 -1.80 5.16
CA GLN A 226 -25.53 -2.81 4.36
C GLN A 226 -26.48 -3.68 5.18
N TYR A 227 -26.10 -4.01 6.43
CA TYR A 227 -27.01 -4.70 7.35
C TYR A 227 -28.24 -3.85 7.66
N LEU A 228 -28.04 -2.56 7.94
CA LEU A 228 -29.10 -1.59 8.18
C LEU A 228 -30.03 -1.48 6.96
N GLU A 229 -29.48 -1.37 5.74
CA GLU A 229 -30.24 -1.38 4.48
C GLU A 229 -31.12 -2.62 4.36
N LYS A 230 -30.54 -3.80 4.59
CA LYS A 230 -31.26 -5.07 4.53
C LYS A 230 -32.40 -5.14 5.55
N LYS A 231 -32.18 -4.64 6.77
CA LYS A 231 -33.20 -4.62 7.83
C LYS A 231 -34.31 -3.62 7.55
N ALA A 232 -33.99 -2.43 7.05
CA ALA A 232 -34.97 -1.44 6.63
C ALA A 232 -35.85 -1.98 5.49
N ALA A 233 -35.23 -2.59 4.48
CA ALA A 233 -35.93 -3.21 3.36
C ALA A 233 -36.86 -4.35 3.78
N GLN A 234 -36.42 -5.22 4.71
CA GLN A 234 -37.26 -6.29 5.28
C GLN A 234 -38.53 -5.77 5.98
N GLN A 235 -38.51 -4.53 6.47
CA GLN A 235 -39.67 -3.89 7.10
C GLN A 235 -40.45 -2.98 6.14
N GLY A 236 -40.12 -3.00 4.84
CA GLY A 236 -40.77 -2.15 3.84
C GLY A 236 -40.52 -0.66 4.03
N LYS A 237 -39.46 -0.27 4.75
CA LYS A 237 -39.08 1.13 4.98
C LYS A 237 -37.97 1.54 4.03
N ALA A 238 -38.10 2.71 3.42
CA ALA A 238 -37.00 3.34 2.70
C ALA A 238 -36.12 4.13 3.68
N LEU A 239 -34.79 4.05 3.52
CA LEU A 239 -33.84 4.72 4.41
C LEU A 239 -34.06 6.24 4.50
N LYS A 240 -34.35 6.88 3.38
CA LYS A 240 -34.61 8.33 3.30
C LYS A 240 -35.77 8.80 4.20
N ASP A 241 -36.68 7.90 4.54
CA ASP A 241 -37.88 8.20 5.34
C ASP A 241 -37.67 7.84 6.82
N MET A 242 -36.48 7.34 7.20
CA MET A 242 -36.13 7.01 8.56
C MET A 242 -35.41 8.15 9.27
N THR A 243 -35.66 8.29 10.57
CA THR A 243 -34.88 9.20 11.42
C THR A 243 -33.55 8.57 11.81
N LEU A 244 -32.55 9.40 12.17
CA LEU A 244 -31.28 8.91 12.71
C LEU A 244 -31.48 7.97 13.91
N ALA A 245 -32.43 8.28 14.81
CA ALA A 245 -32.74 7.41 15.95
C ALA A 245 -33.28 6.03 15.51
N GLN A 246 -34.05 5.96 14.43
CA GLN A 246 -34.53 4.69 13.87
C GLN A 246 -33.41 3.90 13.18
N MET A 247 -32.52 4.60 12.48
CA MET A 247 -31.32 4.01 11.88
C MET A 247 -30.36 3.46 12.94
N ASP A 248 -30.20 4.18 14.04
CA ASP A 248 -29.28 3.85 15.14
C ASP A 248 -29.64 2.51 15.81
N VAL A 249 -30.95 2.18 15.91
CA VAL A 249 -31.40 0.87 16.40
C VAL A 249 -30.81 -0.29 15.58
N TYR A 250 -30.78 -0.16 14.25
CA TYR A 250 -30.18 -1.19 13.39
C TYR A 250 -28.66 -1.11 13.37
N TRP A 251 -28.11 0.09 13.52
CA TRP A 251 -26.66 0.30 13.61
C TRP A 251 -26.07 -0.37 14.85
N GLU A 252 -26.70 -0.22 16.02
CA GLU A 252 -26.29 -0.89 17.26
C GLU A 252 -26.42 -2.42 17.15
N GLN A 253 -27.47 -2.91 16.47
CA GLN A 253 -27.57 -4.35 16.15
C GLN A 253 -26.44 -4.81 15.23
N ALA A 254 -25.98 -3.98 14.30
CA ALA A 254 -24.89 -4.32 13.40
C ALA A 254 -23.52 -4.33 14.10
N LYS A 255 -23.37 -3.67 15.26
CA LYS A 255 -22.11 -3.66 16.01
C LYS A 255 -21.78 -5.01 16.64
N SER A 256 -22.76 -5.90 16.82
CA SER A 256 -22.57 -7.23 17.39
C SER A 256 -22.31 -8.34 16.35
N LEU A 257 -22.11 -7.98 15.07
CA LEU A 257 -21.84 -8.88 13.93
C LEU A 257 -20.35 -9.03 13.57
#